data_AF-A0A2U9CMR1-F1
#
_entry.id   AF-A0A2U9CMR1-F1
#
_cell.length_a   1.000
_cell.length_b   1.000
_cell.length_c   1.000
_cell.angle_alpha   90.00
_cell.angle_beta   90.00
_cell.angle_gamma   90.00
#
_symmetry.space_group_name_H-M   'P 1'
#
loop_
_entity.id
_entity.type
_entity.pdbx_description
1 polymer ?
#
loop_
_entity_poly.entity_id
_entity_poly.type
_entity_poly.pdbx_seq_one_letter_code
_entity_poly.pdbx_strand_id
1 'polypeptide(L)'
;VEQSKVLIKEGGVQLTLTIVDTPGFGDAVDNSNCWQPVINYIDSKCEDFLNAESRVNRRSMPDNRVHCCLYFIAPSGHGLKPLDIEFMKRLHDKVNVIPLIAKADTLTPEECQLFKKQIMKEIQEHKIKIYEFPDTEDDEDNKLIRKIKEKMPLAVVGSNVVIEVNGKKVRGRQYPWGVAEDRFMIHNLNCDFSS
;
A
#
# COMPACT_ATOMS: atom_id res chain seq x y z
N VAL A 1 -14.56 -10.75 0.25
CA VAL A 1 -14.11 -9.36 0.40
C VAL A 1 -14.85 -8.81 1.60
N GLU A 2 -14.14 -8.34 2.61
CA GLU A 2 -14.73 -7.81 3.86
C GLU A 2 -14.58 -6.28 3.87
N GLN A 3 -15.57 -5.55 4.37
CA GLN A 3 -15.58 -4.08 4.30
C GLN A 3 -15.70 -3.49 5.71
N SER A 4 -14.75 -2.63 6.08
CA SER A 4 -14.75 -1.88 7.32
C SER A 4 -14.89 -0.38 7.03
N LYS A 5 -15.79 0.31 7.73
CA LYS A 5 -15.98 1.76 7.61
C LYS A 5 -15.58 2.45 8.91
N VAL A 6 -14.70 3.44 8.81
CA VAL A 6 -14.19 4.21 9.95
C VAL A 6 -14.39 5.68 9.68
N LEU A 7 -14.98 6.37 10.65
CA LEU A 7 -15.10 7.82 10.61
C LEU A 7 -13.89 8.44 11.31
N ILE A 8 -13.12 9.24 10.59
CA ILE A 8 -11.91 9.90 11.06
C ILE A 8 -12.12 11.41 11.05
N LYS A 9 -11.55 12.12 12.03
CA LYS A 9 -11.55 13.57 12.06
C LYS A 9 -10.12 14.07 12.17
N GLU A 10 -9.63 14.71 11.11
CA GLU A 10 -8.28 15.30 11.04
C GLU A 10 -8.38 16.76 10.61
N GLY A 11 -7.68 17.66 11.29
CA GLY A 11 -7.64 19.08 10.94
C GLY A 11 -9.01 19.80 10.92
N GLY A 12 -10.03 19.25 11.58
CA GLY A 12 -11.40 19.79 11.54
C GLY A 12 -12.29 19.24 10.42
N VAL A 13 -11.73 18.44 9.50
CA VAL A 13 -12.47 17.75 8.42
C VAL A 13 -12.86 16.36 8.88
N GLN A 14 -14.10 15.96 8.59
CA GLN A 14 -14.62 14.63 8.87
C GLN A 14 -14.53 13.77 7.60
N LEU A 15 -13.77 12.68 7.68
CA LEU A 15 -13.50 11.75 6.59
C LEU A 15 -14.15 10.40 6.89
N THR A 16 -14.79 9.81 5.89
CA THR A 16 -15.26 8.42 5.98
C THR A 16 -14.30 7.53 5.24
N LEU A 17 -13.43 6.84 5.96
CA LEU A 17 -12.50 5.87 5.41
C LEU A 17 -13.19 4.51 5.27
N THR A 18 -13.12 3.93 4.08
CA THR A 18 -13.59 2.57 3.83
C THR A 18 -12.40 1.70 3.48
N ILE A 19 -12.17 0.66 4.27
CA ILE A 19 -11.13 -0.35 4.04
C ILE A 19 -11.82 -1.61 3.52
N VAL A 20 -11.25 -2.18 2.45
CA VAL A 20 -11.76 -3.35 1.77
C VAL A 20 -10.69 -4.43 1.82
N ASP A 21 -10.92 -5.47 2.62
CA ASP A 21 -10.00 -6.58 2.77
C ASP A 21 -10.28 -7.64 1.71
N THR A 22 -9.23 -7.98 0.96
CA THR A 22 -9.28 -9.04 -0.06
C THR A 22 -8.82 -10.37 0.54
N PRO A 23 -9.41 -11.49 0.12
CA PRO A 23 -8.87 -12.80 0.50
C PRO A 23 -7.42 -12.93 0.02
N GLY A 24 -6.60 -13.67 0.79
CA GLY A 24 -5.22 -13.96 0.40
C GLY A 24 -5.15 -14.71 -0.93
N PHE A 25 -4.13 -14.42 -1.73
CA PHE A 25 -3.86 -15.07 -3.01
C PHE A 25 -2.47 -15.72 -2.99
N GLY A 26 -2.26 -16.77 -3.80
CA GLY A 26 -0.96 -17.44 -3.92
C GLY A 26 -0.77 -18.70 -3.06
N ASP A 27 -1.73 -19.06 -2.20
CA ASP A 27 -1.68 -20.27 -1.35
C ASP A 27 -2.32 -21.51 -2.00
N ALA A 28 -3.04 -21.33 -3.13
CA ALA A 28 -3.67 -22.44 -3.84
C ALA A 28 -2.68 -23.12 -4.81
N VAL A 29 -2.93 -24.40 -5.13
CA VAL A 29 -2.17 -25.15 -6.15
C VAL A 29 -2.37 -24.54 -7.54
N ASP A 30 -3.57 -24.00 -7.82
CA ASP A 30 -3.88 -23.22 -9.01
C ASP A 30 -4.23 -21.78 -8.63
N ASN A 31 -3.42 -20.83 -9.07
CA ASN A 31 -3.62 -19.39 -8.85
C ASN A 31 -4.00 -18.65 -10.15
N SER A 32 -4.35 -19.36 -11.22
CA SER A 32 -4.53 -18.80 -12.57
C SER A 32 -5.66 -17.76 -12.68
N ASN A 33 -6.50 -17.59 -11.65
CA ASN A 33 -7.59 -16.60 -11.62
C ASN A 33 -7.75 -15.92 -10.25
N CYS A 34 -6.70 -15.88 -9.41
CA CYS A 34 -6.82 -15.37 -8.04
C CYS A 34 -7.15 -13.86 -7.97
N TRP A 35 -6.87 -13.10 -9.03
CA TRP A 35 -7.20 -11.67 -9.15
C TRP A 35 -8.67 -11.40 -9.51
N GLN A 36 -9.40 -12.38 -10.06
CA GLN A 36 -10.74 -12.15 -10.63
C GLN A 36 -11.75 -11.60 -9.61
N PRO A 37 -11.80 -12.09 -8.35
CA PRO A 37 -12.71 -11.55 -7.35
C PRO A 37 -12.43 -10.09 -7.01
N VAL A 38 -11.15 -9.69 -6.98
CA VAL A 38 -10.73 -8.32 -6.68
C VAL A 38 -11.06 -7.38 -7.84
N ILE A 39 -10.76 -7.80 -9.06
CA ILE A 39 -11.07 -7.03 -10.28
C ILE A 39 -12.58 -6.84 -10.41
N ASN A 40 -13.36 -7.92 -10.28
CA ASN A 40 -14.83 -7.85 -10.35
C ASN A 40 -15.42 -6.91 -9.29
N TYR A 41 -14.84 -6.90 -8.09
CA TYR A 41 -15.27 -5.99 -7.04
C TYR A 41 -15.04 -4.52 -7.41
N ILE A 42 -13.85 -4.19 -7.93
CA ILE A 42 -13.52 -2.83 -8.37
C ILE A 42 -14.43 -2.39 -9.53
N ASP A 43 -14.58 -3.25 -10.55
CA ASP A 43 -15.41 -2.98 -11.72
C ASP A 43 -16.87 -2.78 -11.33
N SER A 44 -17.42 -3.65 -10.47
CA SER A 44 -18.79 -3.50 -9.94
C SER A 44 -19.00 -2.17 -9.22
N LYS A 45 -18.03 -1.67 -8.44
CA LYS A 45 -18.15 -0.36 -7.79
C LYS A 45 -18.07 0.81 -8.76
N CYS A 46 -17.32 0.66 -9.85
CA CYS A 46 -17.29 1.65 -10.92
C CYS A 46 -18.64 1.67 -11.67
N GLU A 47 -19.17 0.50 -12.02
CA GLU A 47 -20.47 0.37 -12.68
C GLU A 47 -21.62 0.89 -11.83
N ASP A 48 -21.64 0.60 -10.52
CA ASP A 48 -22.64 1.13 -9.58
C ASP A 48 -22.67 2.66 -9.62
N PHE A 49 -21.49 3.30 -9.66
CA PHE A 49 -21.35 4.74 -9.71
C PHE A 49 -21.83 5.31 -11.06
N LEU A 50 -21.40 4.72 -12.18
CA LEU A 50 -21.83 5.13 -13.54
C LEU A 50 -23.35 4.99 -13.73
N ASN A 51 -23.92 3.91 -13.23
CA ASN A 51 -25.36 3.66 -13.26
C ASN A 51 -26.13 4.67 -12.41
N ALA A 52 -25.57 5.12 -11.28
CA ALA A 52 -26.17 6.15 -10.44
C ALA A 52 -26.11 7.53 -11.10
N GLU A 53 -24.98 7.90 -11.71
CA GLU A 53 -24.79 9.17 -12.42
C GLU A 53 -25.72 9.32 -13.64
N SER A 54 -26.01 8.20 -14.31
CA SER A 54 -26.88 8.13 -15.49
C SER A 54 -28.38 8.28 -15.17
N ARG A 55 -28.79 8.28 -13.89
CA ARG A 55 -30.22 8.39 -13.51
C ARG A 55 -30.74 9.82 -13.69
N VAL A 56 -31.98 9.94 -14.17
CA VAL A 56 -32.69 11.21 -14.38
C VAL A 56 -32.86 12.00 -13.07
N ASN A 57 -33.14 11.31 -11.96
CA ASN A 57 -33.19 11.90 -10.62
C ASN A 57 -31.85 11.70 -9.89
N ARG A 58 -30.94 12.65 -10.06
CA ARG A 58 -29.64 12.66 -9.38
C ARG A 58 -29.82 13.01 -7.90
N ARG A 59 -29.78 11.99 -7.04
CA ARG A 59 -29.58 12.19 -5.60
C ARG A 59 -28.09 12.17 -5.32
N SER A 60 -27.62 12.97 -4.35
CA SER A 60 -26.24 12.88 -3.86
C SER A 60 -26.01 11.46 -3.31
N MET A 61 -25.25 10.65 -4.06
CA MET A 61 -24.92 9.29 -3.66
C MET A 61 -23.48 9.24 -3.15
N PRO A 62 -23.20 8.45 -2.10
CA PRO A 62 -21.85 8.29 -1.59
C PRO A 62 -20.96 7.58 -2.62
N ASP A 63 -19.78 8.13 -2.89
CA ASP A 63 -18.77 7.50 -3.74
C ASP A 63 -18.18 6.28 -3.02
N ASN A 64 -18.50 5.08 -3.52
CA ASN A 64 -18.02 3.80 -2.99
C ASN A 64 -16.95 3.17 -3.89
N ARG A 65 -16.40 3.92 -4.87
CA ARG A 65 -15.33 3.42 -5.74
C ARG A 65 -14.07 3.18 -4.91
N VAL A 66 -13.24 2.24 -5.38
CA VAL A 66 -11.93 2.01 -4.78
C VAL A 66 -10.97 3.07 -5.31
N HIS A 67 -10.54 4.00 -4.45
CA HIS A 67 -9.65 5.10 -4.85
C HIS A 67 -8.19 4.68 -5.00
N CYS A 68 -7.77 3.69 -4.22
CA CYS A 68 -6.39 3.21 -4.16
C CYS A 68 -6.35 1.74 -3.72
N CYS A 69 -5.40 0.98 -4.25
CA CYS A 69 -5.08 -0.38 -3.80
C CYS A 69 -3.66 -0.41 -3.23
N LEU A 70 -3.54 -0.83 -1.97
CA LEU A 70 -2.27 -1.12 -1.33
C LEU A 70 -1.85 -2.55 -1.70
N TYR A 71 -0.83 -2.69 -2.53
CA TYR A 71 -0.37 -3.98 -3.02
C TYR A 71 0.81 -4.50 -2.21
N PHE A 72 0.61 -5.57 -1.45
CA PHE A 72 1.64 -6.14 -0.58
C PHE A 72 2.51 -7.15 -1.32
N ILE A 73 3.78 -6.80 -1.50
CA ILE A 73 4.83 -7.63 -2.07
C ILE A 73 5.53 -8.39 -0.94
N ALA A 74 5.64 -9.71 -1.09
CA ALA A 74 6.35 -10.54 -0.13
C ALA A 74 7.87 -10.24 -0.15
N PRO A 75 8.55 -10.22 1.01
CA PRO A 75 9.99 -9.93 1.09
C PRO A 75 10.82 -11.14 0.64
N SER A 76 10.84 -11.42 -0.67
CA SER A 76 11.56 -12.56 -1.26
C SER A 76 13.06 -12.29 -1.43
N GLY A 77 13.47 -11.02 -1.46
CA GLY A 77 14.86 -10.60 -1.69
C GLY A 77 15.34 -10.69 -3.15
N HIS A 78 14.57 -11.31 -4.06
CA HIS A 78 15.01 -11.55 -5.44
C HIS A 78 14.32 -10.68 -6.50
N GLY A 79 13.04 -10.33 -6.31
CA GLY A 79 12.24 -9.56 -7.27
C GLY A 79 10.73 -9.76 -7.09
N LEU A 80 9.94 -9.29 -8.04
CA LEU A 80 8.50 -9.56 -8.09
C LEU A 80 8.26 -11.00 -8.54
N LYS A 81 7.26 -11.65 -7.94
CA LYS A 81 6.84 -12.95 -8.44
C LYS A 81 6.12 -12.76 -9.79
N PRO A 82 6.20 -13.73 -10.72
CA PRO A 82 5.41 -13.68 -11.96
C PRO A 82 3.92 -13.45 -11.71
N LEU A 83 3.38 -14.04 -10.63
CA LEU A 83 2.01 -13.83 -10.18
C LEU A 83 1.73 -12.36 -9.82
N ASP A 84 2.65 -11.70 -9.11
CA ASP A 84 2.51 -10.28 -8.72
C ASP A 84 2.54 -9.37 -9.94
N ILE A 85 3.44 -9.66 -10.89
CA ILE A 85 3.54 -8.94 -12.16
C ILE A 85 2.20 -9.02 -12.92
N GLU A 86 1.65 -10.22 -13.06
CA GLU A 86 0.38 -10.43 -13.77
C GLU A 86 -0.79 -9.76 -13.04
N PHE A 87 -0.86 -9.85 -11.72
CA PHE A 87 -1.91 -9.21 -10.93
C PHE A 87 -1.85 -7.69 -11.08
N MET A 88 -0.69 -7.08 -10.82
CA MET A 88 -0.53 -5.63 -10.94
C MET A 88 -0.75 -5.14 -12.38
N LYS A 89 -0.39 -5.94 -13.40
CA LYS A 89 -0.72 -5.64 -14.80
C LYS A 89 -2.21 -5.51 -15.07
N ARG A 90 -3.06 -6.32 -14.43
CA ARG A 90 -4.52 -6.25 -14.61
C ARG A 90 -5.16 -5.17 -13.74
N LEU A 91 -4.49 -4.79 -12.65
CA LEU A 91 -5.01 -3.87 -11.65
C LEU A 91 -4.71 -2.39 -11.96
N HIS A 92 -3.55 -2.09 -12.54
CA HIS A 92 -3.07 -0.71 -12.68
C HIS A 92 -3.90 0.19 -13.60
N ASP A 93 -4.65 -0.38 -14.56
CA ASP A 93 -5.55 0.41 -15.41
C ASP A 93 -6.94 0.64 -14.77
N LYS A 94 -7.20 0.02 -13.61
CA LYS A 94 -8.51 0.09 -12.92
C LYS A 94 -8.48 0.90 -11.63
N VAL A 95 -7.35 0.90 -10.92
CA VAL A 95 -7.18 1.60 -9.64
C VAL A 95 -5.74 2.05 -9.47
N ASN A 96 -5.53 3.12 -8.70
CA ASN A 96 -4.21 3.58 -8.30
C ASN A 96 -3.53 2.51 -7.42
N VAL A 97 -2.43 1.93 -7.89
CA VAL A 97 -1.70 0.88 -7.16
C VAL A 97 -0.51 1.49 -6.41
N ILE A 98 -0.46 1.27 -5.09
CA ILE A 98 0.68 1.63 -4.24
C ILE A 98 1.39 0.34 -3.80
N PRO A 99 2.57 0.02 -4.35
CA PRO A 99 3.34 -1.16 -3.92
C PRO A 99 3.96 -0.95 -2.54
N LEU A 100 3.78 -1.96 -1.67
CA LEU A 100 4.32 -2.03 -0.31
C LEU A 100 5.12 -3.32 -0.14
N ILE A 101 6.32 -3.26 0.42
CA ILE A 101 7.05 -4.45 0.87
C ILE A 101 6.52 -4.84 2.24
N ALA A 102 5.87 -5.99 2.33
CA ALA A 102 5.34 -6.54 3.58
C ALA A 102 6.46 -7.14 4.43
N LYS A 103 6.26 -7.18 5.76
CA LYS A 103 7.18 -7.82 6.73
C LYS A 103 8.64 -7.41 6.49
N ALA A 104 8.88 -6.11 6.30
CA ALA A 104 10.21 -5.60 5.96
C ALA A 104 11.27 -5.85 7.03
N ASP A 105 10.85 -6.20 8.25
CA ASP A 105 11.69 -6.66 9.36
C ASP A 105 12.41 -8.00 9.09
N THR A 106 12.03 -8.74 8.05
CA THR A 106 12.75 -9.95 7.62
C THR A 106 13.93 -9.67 6.69
N LEU A 107 14.14 -8.41 6.28
CA LEU A 107 15.22 -8.01 5.39
C LEU A 107 16.19 -7.09 6.13
N THR A 108 17.49 -7.24 5.88
CA THR A 108 18.48 -6.24 6.31
C THR A 108 18.28 -4.93 5.53
N PRO A 109 18.79 -3.79 6.03
CA PRO A 109 18.70 -2.52 5.32
C PRO A 109 19.28 -2.57 3.90
N GLU A 110 20.40 -3.30 3.72
CA GLU A 110 21.07 -3.47 2.43
C GLU A 110 20.22 -4.31 1.46
N GLU A 111 19.69 -5.45 1.92
CA GLU A 111 18.79 -6.30 1.13
C GLU A 111 17.51 -5.54 0.75
N CYS A 112 16.95 -4.76 1.68
CA CYS A 112 15.77 -3.95 1.42
C CYS A 112 16.02 -2.91 0.33
N GLN A 113 17.18 -2.23 0.35
CA GLN A 113 17.55 -1.27 -0.69
C GLN A 113 17.73 -1.95 -2.06
N LEU A 114 18.40 -3.10 -2.10
CA LEU A 114 18.57 -3.87 -3.33
C LEU A 114 17.22 -4.34 -3.89
N PHE A 115 16.37 -4.87 -3.00
CA PHE A 115 15.05 -5.37 -3.35
C PHE A 115 14.13 -4.26 -3.87
N LYS A 116 14.16 -3.06 -3.27
CA LYS A 116 13.44 -1.89 -3.78
C LYS A 116 13.86 -1.52 -5.19
N LYS A 117 15.18 -1.45 -5.46
CA LYS A 117 15.70 -1.15 -6.80
C LYS A 117 15.25 -2.18 -7.82
N GLN A 118 15.29 -3.46 -7.45
CA GLN A 118 14.87 -4.56 -8.30
C GLN A 118 13.38 -4.52 -8.61
N ILE A 119 12.51 -4.30 -7.61
CA ILE A 119 11.06 -4.14 -7.80
C ILE A 119 10.77 -2.97 -8.75
N MET A 120 11.39 -1.80 -8.53
CA MET A 120 11.15 -0.63 -9.37
C MET A 120 11.59 -0.85 -10.82
N LYS A 121 12.72 -1.53 -11.02
CA LYS A 121 13.19 -1.94 -12.34
C LYS A 121 12.19 -2.86 -13.04
N GLU A 122 11.71 -3.89 -12.35
CA GLU A 122 10.75 -4.83 -12.91
C GLU A 122 9.39 -4.17 -13.21
N ILE A 123 8.91 -3.25 -12.36
CA ILE A 123 7.70 -2.45 -12.62
C ILE A 123 7.83 -1.67 -13.93
N GLN A 124 8.98 -1.03 -14.15
CA GLN A 124 9.26 -0.28 -15.38
C GLN A 124 9.38 -1.19 -16.61
N GLU A 125 10.14 -2.28 -16.51
CA GLU A 125 10.31 -3.26 -17.60
C GLU A 125 8.97 -3.86 -18.04
N HIS A 126 8.10 -4.16 -17.08
CA HIS A 126 6.78 -4.73 -17.33
C HIS A 126 5.71 -3.68 -17.65
N LYS A 127 6.07 -2.38 -17.69
CA LYS A 127 5.19 -1.24 -17.98
C LYS A 127 3.97 -1.15 -17.05
N ILE A 128 4.17 -1.47 -15.77
CA ILE A 128 3.12 -1.41 -14.77
C ILE A 128 3.04 0.03 -14.25
N LYS A 129 1.86 0.64 -14.34
CA LYS A 129 1.63 1.99 -13.80
C LYS A 129 1.37 1.88 -12.29
N ILE A 130 2.16 2.59 -11.50
CA ILE A 130 1.90 2.75 -10.07
C ILE A 130 1.45 4.17 -9.79
N TYR A 131 0.88 4.40 -8.62
CA TYR A 131 0.45 5.74 -8.23
C TYR A 131 1.65 6.68 -8.16
N GLU A 132 1.61 7.73 -8.97
CA GLU A 132 2.56 8.83 -8.93
C GLU A 132 1.93 9.98 -8.16
N PHE A 133 2.61 10.43 -7.12
CA PHE A 133 2.16 11.58 -6.34
C PHE A 133 2.20 12.83 -7.23
N PRO A 134 1.09 13.57 -7.37
CA PRO A 134 1.07 14.80 -8.15
C PRO A 134 1.97 15.85 -7.49
N ASP A 135 2.55 16.74 -8.28
CA ASP A 135 3.27 17.89 -7.75
C ASP A 135 2.25 18.92 -7.23
N THR A 136 2.57 19.56 -6.11
CA THR A 136 1.72 20.56 -5.44
C THR A 136 2.22 21.97 -5.73
N GLU A 137 1.40 23.00 -5.50
CA GLU A 137 1.85 24.39 -5.60
C GLU A 137 2.69 24.81 -4.38
N ASP A 138 2.56 24.09 -3.27
CA ASP A 138 3.33 24.31 -2.04
C ASP A 138 4.71 23.60 -2.12
N ASP A 139 5.78 24.37 -1.95
CA ASP A 139 7.17 23.91 -2.00
C ASP A 139 7.54 22.96 -0.85
N GLU A 140 6.95 23.11 0.33
CA GLU A 140 7.19 22.23 1.48
C GLU A 140 6.50 20.88 1.29
N ASP A 141 5.26 20.89 0.79
CA ASP A 141 4.55 19.66 0.42
C ASP A 141 5.28 18.93 -0.71
N ASN A 142 5.81 19.65 -1.70
CA ASN A 142 6.64 19.09 -2.76
C ASN A 142 7.91 18.41 -2.23
N LYS A 143 8.58 19.01 -1.23
CA LYS A 143 9.75 18.39 -0.59
C LYS A 143 9.36 17.07 0.11
N LEU A 144 8.20 17.04 0.76
CA LEU A 144 7.69 15.83 1.41
C LEU A 144 7.36 14.75 0.37
N ILE A 145 6.66 15.12 -0.70
CA ILE A 145 6.27 14.23 -1.79
C ILE A 145 7.51 13.61 -2.45
N ARG A 146 8.56 14.40 -2.73
CA ARG A 146 9.82 13.89 -3.28
C ARG A 146 10.46 12.84 -2.36
N LYS A 147 10.52 13.12 -1.05
CA LYS A 147 11.03 12.15 -0.05
C LYS A 147 10.23 10.84 -0.04
N ILE A 148 8.91 10.90 -0.27
CA ILE A 148 8.07 9.71 -0.37
C ILE A 148 8.34 8.97 -1.69
N LYS A 149 8.39 9.68 -2.82
CA LYS A 149 8.71 9.13 -4.15
C LYS A 149 10.04 8.36 -4.12
N GLU A 150 11.09 8.92 -3.53
CA GLU A 150 12.42 8.29 -3.38
C GLU A 150 12.40 7.01 -2.53
N LYS A 151 11.42 6.86 -1.63
CA LYS A 151 11.32 5.72 -0.72
C LYS A 151 10.46 4.58 -1.27
N MET A 152 9.84 4.76 -2.43
CA MET A 152 9.01 3.74 -3.08
C MET A 152 9.84 2.55 -3.59
N PRO A 153 9.32 1.31 -3.48
CA PRO A 153 8.11 0.92 -2.74
C PRO A 153 8.30 1.04 -1.21
N LEU A 154 7.22 1.40 -0.50
CA LEU A 154 7.30 1.61 0.95
C LEU A 154 7.49 0.27 1.67
N ALA A 155 8.43 0.24 2.61
CA ALA A 155 8.68 -0.93 3.45
C ALA A 155 7.87 -0.81 4.74
N VAL A 156 6.98 -1.78 4.99
CA VAL A 156 6.06 -1.75 6.12
C VAL A 156 6.24 -2.97 7.02
N VAL A 157 6.18 -2.71 8.32
CA VAL A 157 6.08 -3.71 9.37
C VAL A 157 4.75 -3.46 10.07
N GLY A 158 3.93 -4.51 10.21
CA GLY A 158 2.65 -4.43 10.89
C GLY A 158 2.68 -5.24 12.18
N SER A 159 2.24 -4.62 13.28
CA SER A 159 2.04 -5.26 14.57
C SER A 159 0.66 -4.95 15.13
N ASN A 160 0.01 -6.00 15.61
CA ASN A 160 -1.21 -5.86 16.41
C ASN A 160 -0.89 -5.80 17.91
N VAL A 161 0.39 -5.85 18.30
CA VAL A 161 0.84 -5.96 19.69
C VAL A 161 1.42 -4.63 20.16
N VAL A 162 0.88 -4.11 21.26
CA VAL A 162 1.44 -2.97 21.99
C VAL A 162 2.43 -3.50 23.01
N ILE A 163 3.69 -3.09 22.88
CA ILE A 163 4.79 -3.46 23.75
C ILE A 163 5.35 -2.21 24.43
N GLU A 164 5.85 -2.37 25.65
CA GLU A 164 6.43 -1.28 26.41
C GLU A 164 7.95 -1.28 26.22
N VAL A 165 8.46 -0.23 25.56
CA VAL A 165 9.89 -0.04 25.30
C VAL A 165 10.30 1.27 25.97
N ASN A 166 11.27 1.20 26.89
CA ASN A 166 11.79 2.38 27.61
C ASN A 166 10.68 3.22 28.28
N GLY A 167 9.67 2.57 28.86
CA GLY A 167 8.53 3.22 29.54
C GLY A 167 7.50 3.86 28.61
N LYS A 168 7.61 3.68 27.28
CA LYS A 168 6.62 4.11 26.30
C LYS A 168 5.93 2.90 25.68
N LYS A 169 4.60 2.96 25.61
CA LYS A 169 3.79 1.97 24.88
C LYS A 169 3.89 2.25 23.38
N VAL A 170 4.57 1.36 22.66
CA VAL A 170 4.73 1.40 21.20
C VAL A 170 4.08 0.17 20.60
N ARG A 171 3.45 0.30 19.42
CA ARG A 171 3.07 -0.90 18.65
C ARG A 171 4.34 -1.48 18.04
N GLY A 172 4.53 -2.79 18.08
CA GLY A 172 5.74 -3.43 17.54
C GLY A 172 5.79 -4.94 17.73
N ARG A 173 6.74 -5.61 17.06
CA ARG A 173 6.99 -7.05 17.18
C ARG A 173 8.23 -7.30 18.03
N GLN A 174 8.15 -8.24 18.97
CA GLN A 174 9.28 -8.63 19.79
C GLN A 174 9.94 -9.90 19.23
N TYR A 175 11.22 -9.79 18.93
CA TYR A 175 12.10 -10.86 18.52
C TYR A 175 13.09 -11.19 19.66
N PRO A 176 13.67 -12.41 19.71
CA PRO A 176 14.72 -12.75 20.68
C PRO A 176 15.93 -11.82 20.65
N TRP A 177 16.18 -11.17 19.50
CA TRP A 177 17.29 -10.25 19.27
C TRP A 177 16.91 -8.76 19.34
N GLY A 178 15.65 -8.42 19.62
CA GLY A 178 15.24 -7.02 19.74
C GLY A 178 13.77 -6.75 19.45
N VAL A 179 13.41 -5.48 19.43
CA VAL A 179 12.03 -5.02 19.18
C VAL A 179 11.97 -4.27 17.85
N ALA A 180 11.09 -4.72 16.95
CA ALA A 180 10.74 -4.01 15.73
C ALA A 180 9.52 -3.11 16.00
N GLU A 181 9.71 -1.79 16.13
CA GLU A 181 8.61 -0.84 16.29
C GLU A 181 7.78 -0.72 15.00
N ASP A 182 6.45 -0.62 15.14
CA ASP A 182 5.53 -0.21 14.06
C ASP A 182 5.79 1.25 13.74
N ARG A 183 6.72 1.47 12.85
CA ARG A 183 6.82 2.70 12.08
C ARG A 183 6.72 2.27 10.62
N PHE A 184 6.10 3.11 9.78
CA PHE A 184 6.58 3.15 8.40
C PHE A 184 8.11 3.21 8.50
N MET A 185 8.83 2.33 7.81
CA MET A 185 10.31 2.37 7.77
C MET A 185 10.75 3.61 6.96
N ILE A 186 10.30 4.79 7.38
CA ILE A 186 10.79 6.11 7.03
C ILE A 186 12.01 6.44 7.92
N HIS A 187 12.19 5.71 9.05
CA HIS A 187 13.09 6.08 10.15
C HIS A 187 14.48 5.40 10.16
N ASN A 188 14.81 4.50 9.24
CA ASN A 188 16.14 3.86 9.18
C ASN A 188 16.98 4.37 8.01
N LEU A 189 17.25 5.67 7.99
CA LEU A 189 18.35 6.27 7.24
C LEU A 189 18.92 7.53 7.93
N ASN A 190 18.90 7.55 9.27
CA ASN A 190 19.80 8.43 10.04
C ASN A 190 20.94 7.59 10.64
N CYS A 191 21.74 6.96 9.77
CA CYS A 191 23.17 7.22 9.79
C CYS A 191 23.32 8.35 8.77
N ASP A 192 23.17 9.63 9.12
CA ASP A 192 24.06 10.40 9.96
C ASP A 192 23.32 11.36 10.89
N PHE A 193 23.58 11.25 12.19
CA PHE A 193 23.61 12.41 13.09
C PHE A 193 24.98 12.38 13.78
N SER A 194 26.00 12.81 13.05
CA SER A 194 27.19 13.41 13.63
C SER A 194 27.22 14.86 13.22
N SER A 195 26.64 15.72 14.06
CA SER A 195 27.09 17.05 14.49
C SER A 195 25.95 17.77 15.19
#